data_AF-A0A968SCU0-F1
#
_entry.id   AF-A0A968SCU0-F1
#
_cell.length_a   1.000
_cell.length_b   1.000
_cell.length_c   1.000
_cell.angle_alpha   90.00
_cell.angle_beta   90.00
_cell.angle_gamma   90.00
#
_symmetry.space_group_name_H-M   'P 1'
#
loop_
_entity.id
_entity.type
_entity.pdbx_description
1 polymer ?
#
loop_
_entity_poly.entity_id
_entity_poly.type
_entity_poly.pdbx_seq_one_letter_code
_entity_poly.pdbx_strand_id
1 'polypeptide(L)' 'MSKLKYAMVSQWSDEDDCFLVGFPDFPGQQWRTHGETYKSAVINAIEALESLILAYETTGDLLPEPKLHQVA' A
#
# COMPACT_ATOMS: atom_id res chain seq x y z
N MET A 1 2.67 -15.59 8.30
CA MET A 1 2.44 -14.79 7.09
C MET A 1 3.78 -14.40 6.51
N SER A 2 3.93 -14.48 5.19
CA SER A 2 5.09 -13.97 4.47
C SER A 2 5.31 -12.51 4.81
N LYS A 3 6.57 -12.09 5.02
CA LYS A 3 6.89 -10.69 5.26
C LYS A 3 6.70 -9.93 3.95
N LEU A 4 5.62 -9.15 3.84
CA LEU A 4 5.36 -8.29 2.68
C LEU A 4 6.43 -7.20 2.61
N LYS A 5 7.00 -6.99 1.42
CA LYS A 5 8.14 -6.08 1.20
C LYS A 5 7.84 -4.93 0.23
N TYR A 6 6.57 -4.68 -0.03
CA TYR A 6 6.14 -3.59 -0.91
C TYR A 6 6.38 -2.25 -0.26
N ALA A 7 6.76 -1.26 -1.07
CA ALA A 7 6.87 0.11 -0.62
C ALA A 7 5.49 0.65 -0.24
N MET A 8 5.44 1.46 0.80
CA MET A 8 4.26 2.16 1.26
C MET A 8 4.58 3.65 1.30
N VAL A 9 3.81 4.45 0.58
CA VAL A 9 3.93 5.91 0.56
C VAL A 9 2.73 6.51 1.26
N SER A 10 2.97 7.38 2.23
CA SER A 10 1.95 8.12 2.96
C SER A 10 2.11 9.62 2.70
N GLN A 11 1.01 10.32 2.46
CA GLN A 11 0.98 11.75 2.21
C GLN A 11 -0.25 12.38 2.87
N TRP A 12 -0.07 13.54 3.51
CA TRP A 12 -1.19 14.33 4.02
C TRP A 12 -2.01 14.94 2.88
N SER A 13 -3.33 14.79 2.94
CA SER A 13 -4.29 15.48 2.08
C SER A 13 -4.92 16.61 2.87
N ASP A 14 -4.73 17.85 2.40
CA ASP A 14 -5.39 19.03 2.98
C ASP A 14 -6.90 19.06 2.68
N GLU A 15 -7.31 18.45 1.56
CA GLU A 15 -8.71 18.36 1.16
C GLU A 15 -9.49 17.35 2.02
N ASP A 16 -8.87 16.22 2.35
CA ASP A 16 -9.50 15.12 3.09
C ASP A 16 -9.20 15.13 4.61
N ASP A 17 -8.36 16.07 5.08
CA ASP A 17 -7.89 16.18 6.47
C ASP A 17 -7.34 14.85 7.05
N CYS A 18 -6.61 14.09 6.22
CA CYS A 18 -6.06 12.80 6.61
C CYS A 18 -4.83 12.40 5.78
N PHE A 19 -4.15 11.33 6.22
CA PHE A 19 -3.11 10.70 5.42
C PHE A 19 -3.74 9.78 4.37
N LEU A 20 -3.35 9.95 3.12
CA LEU A 20 -3.58 9.00 2.03
C LEU A 20 -2.40 8.05 1.93
N VAL A 21 -2.66 6.76 1.71
CA VAL A 21 -1.62 5.74 1.61
C VAL A 21 -1.75 4.95 0.32
N GLY A 22 -0.62 4.77 -0.37
CA GLY A 22 -0.51 4.09 -1.66
C GLY A 22 0.65 3.10 -1.71
N PHE A 23 0.56 2.17 -2.67
CA PHE A 23 1.60 1.18 -2.96
C PHE A 23 2.13 1.40 -4.37
N PRO A 24 3.26 2.12 -4.54
CA PRO A 24 3.76 2.51 -5.86
C PRO A 24 4.19 1.33 -6.74
N ASP A 25 4.41 0.15 -6.15
CA ASP A 25 4.69 -1.08 -6.91
C ASP A 25 3.45 -1.62 -7.65
N PHE A 26 2.24 -1.26 -7.20
CA PHE A 26 0.99 -1.77 -7.79
C PHE A 26 0.41 -0.78 -8.81
N PRO A 27 0.13 -1.23 -10.05
CA PRO A 27 -0.49 -0.37 -11.06
C PRO A 27 -1.94 0.00 -10.68
N GLY A 28 -2.40 1.12 -11.20
CA GLY A 28 -3.78 1.60 -11.03
C GLY A 28 -3.87 2.80 -10.08
N GLN A 29 -4.82 2.76 -9.16
CA GLN A 29 -5.11 3.89 -8.26
C GLN A 29 -3.92 4.20 -7.36
N GLN A 30 -3.53 5.48 -7.33
CA GLN A 30 -2.40 5.98 -6.54
C GLN A 30 -2.61 5.78 -5.04
N TRP A 31 -3.79 6.16 -4.54
CA TRP A 31 -4.17 6.02 -3.13
C TRP A 31 -5.12 4.84 -2.96
N ARG A 32 -4.84 3.98 -1.99
CA ARG A 32 -5.57 2.73 -1.74
C ARG A 32 -6.35 2.76 -0.45
N THR A 33 -5.93 3.59 0.50
CA THR A 33 -6.59 3.77 1.79
C THR A 33 -6.19 5.11 2.39
N HIS A 34 -6.74 5.41 3.56
CA HIS A 34 -6.46 6.62 4.30
C HIS A 34 -6.41 6.36 5.82
N GLY A 35 -5.98 7.36 6.58
CA GLY A 35 -6.06 7.35 8.05
C GLY A 35 -5.76 8.72 8.66
N GLU A 36 -6.47 9.07 9.72
CA GLU A 36 -6.34 10.37 10.41
C GLU A 36 -4.99 10.57 11.11
N THR A 37 -4.29 9.49 11.42
CA THR A 37 -2.99 9.51 12.11
C THR A 37 -2.01 8.62 11.37
N TYR A 38 -0.71 8.84 11.59
CA TYR A 38 0.32 7.94 11.07
C TYR A 38 0.04 6.46 11.42
N LYS A 39 -0.41 6.19 12.65
CA LYS A 39 -0.69 4.82 13.10
C LYS A 39 -1.89 4.21 12.39
N SER A 40 -3.01 4.93 12.32
CA SER A 40 -4.22 4.42 11.66
C SER A 40 -4.00 4.25 10.16
N ALA A 41 -3.27 5.18 9.52
CA ALA A 41 -2.92 5.08 8.11
C ALA A 41 -2.10 3.82 7.80
N VAL A 42 -1.09 3.49 8.63
CA VAL A 42 -0.29 2.28 8.44
C VAL A 42 -1.10 1.00 8.70
N ILE A 43 -1.95 0.97 9.74
CA ILE A 43 -2.81 -0.20 10.02
C ILE A 43 -3.74 -0.46 8.83
N ASN A 44 -4.45 0.56 8.37
CA ASN A 44 -5.37 0.45 7.24
C ASN A 44 -4.63 0.05 5.96
N ALA A 45 -3.38 0.50 5.78
CA ALA A 45 -2.58 0.14 4.62
C ALA A 45 -2.11 -1.32 4.64
N ILE A 46 -1.81 -1.88 5.81
CA ILE A 46 -1.50 -3.32 5.92
C ILE A 46 -2.71 -4.14 5.48
N GLU A 47 -3.90 -3.83 6.00
CA GLU A 47 -5.15 -4.53 5.62
C GLU A 47 -5.49 -4.38 4.13
N ALA A 48 -5.30 -3.17 3.58
CA ALA A 48 -5.51 -2.90 2.16
C ALA A 48 -4.51 -3.67 1.28
N LEU A 49 -3.25 -3.78 1.69
CA LEU A 49 -2.23 -4.52 0.96
C LEU A 49 -2.51 -6.03 0.97
N GLU A 50 -2.90 -6.59 2.12
CA GLU A 50 -3.30 -8.00 2.23
C GLU A 50 -4.50 -8.31 1.33
N SER A 51 -5.51 -7.44 1.33
CA SER A 51 -6.68 -7.56 0.47
C SER A 51 -6.32 -7.46 -1.02
N LEU A 52 -5.41 -6.56 -1.38
CA LEU A 52 -4.93 -6.39 -2.75
C LEU A 52 -4.17 -7.63 -3.24
N ILE A 53 -3.29 -8.20 -2.40
CA ILE A 53 -2.56 -9.43 -2.73
C ILE A 53 -3.54 -10.59 -2.94
N LEU A 54 -4.51 -10.76 -2.04
CA LEU A 54 -5.53 -11.79 -2.17
C LEU A 54 -6.32 -11.66 -3.48
N ALA A 55 -6.60 -10.43 -3.92
CA ALA A 55 -7.29 -10.19 -5.19
C ALA A 55 -6.46 -10.66 -6.40
N TYR A 56 -5.16 -10.38 -6.43
CA TYR A 56 -4.24 -10.88 -7.48
C TYR A 56 -4.18 -12.41 -7.47
N GLU A 57 -4.03 -13.03 -6.30
CA GLU A 57 -4.00 -14.48 -6.16
C GLU A 57 -5.29 -15.14 -6.63
N THR A 58 -6.45 -14.54 -6.33
CA THR A 58 -7.77 -15.06 -6.71
C THR A 58 -8.04 -14.93 -8.21
N THR A 59 -7.54 -13.87 -8.83
CA THR A 59 -7.71 -13.62 -10.28
C THR A 59 -6.68 -14.37 -11.12
N GLY A 60 -5.61 -14.88 -10.51
CA GLY A 60 -4.49 -15.51 -11.21
C GLY A 60 -3.52 -14.51 -11.84
N ASP A 61 -3.64 -13.23 -11.47
CA ASP A 61 -2.74 -12.18 -11.92
C ASP A 61 -1.39 -12.26 -11.20
N LEU A 62 -0.32 -11.86 -11.90
CA LEU A 62 1.02 -11.83 -11.33
C LEU A 62 1.17 -10.62 -10.40
N LEU A 63 1.60 -10.89 -9.16
CA LEU A 63 1.97 -9.83 -8.23
C LEU A 63 3.16 -9.02 -8.79
N PRO A 64 3.17 -7.69 -8.61
CA PRO A 64 4.30 -6.86 -9.01
C PRO A 64 5.55 -7.21 -8.19
N GLU A 65 6.74 -6.93 -8.74
CA GLU A 65 7.98 -7.08 -7.98
C GLU A 65 8.15 -5.92 -6.99
N PRO A 66 8.43 -6.18 -5.70
CA PRO A 66 8.64 -5.11 -4.73
C PRO A 66 9.89 -4.28 -5.05
N LYS A 67 9.77 -2.96 -5.05
CA LYS A 67 10.93 -2.06 -5.17
C LYS A 67 11.77 -2.07 -3.89
N LEU A 68 12.91 -2.75 -3.96
CA LEU A 68 13.86 -2.82 -2.85
C LEU A 68 14.89 -1.70 -2.94
N HIS A 69 15.15 -1.01 -1.84
CA HIS A 69 16.29 -0.11 -1.74
C HIS A 69 17.58 -0.94 -1.63
N GLN A 70 18.53 -0.67 -2.52
CA GLN A 70 19.90 -1.19 -2.41
C GLN A 70 20.81 -0.08 -1.90
N VAL A 71 21.62 -0.40 -0.89
CA VAL A 71 22.64 0.51 -0.37
C VAL A 71 23.76 0.57 -1.42
N ALA A 72 24.22 1.77 -1.73
CA ALA A 72 25.39 2.01 -2.58
C ALA A 72 26.71 1.78 -1.82
#